data_AF-K8WPM7-F1
#
_entry.id   AF-K8WPM7-F1
#
_cell.length_a   1.000
_cell.length_b   1.000
_cell.length_c   1.000
_cell.angle_alpha   90.00
_cell.angle_beta   90.00
_cell.angle_gamma   90.00
#
_symmetry.space_group_name_H-M   'P 1'
#
loop_
_entity.id
_entity.type
_entity.pdbx_description
1 polymer ?
#
loop_
_entity_poly.entity_id
_entity_poly.type
_entity_poly.pdbx_seq_one_letter_code
_entity_poly.pdbx_strand_id
1 'polypeptide(L)'
;MTQQNLSEKLFKPKIKQVETSTLVSYRDMSFSILKDHSALSGSQHAGWYRMLNRLWWIWRGIDAIEIGEVLSRIAAINAARSNPNWLDTVIGNMRGNWCFEWSNQAMLWQQKALRFENGKDASQAWLHSANLYSIAAYPFIKGDELADQAVLLACKAYDNAAQFSLYKLKKLSFKVDGNKEVCGFLHIPATGQGPFPTVMICGTLDSLQIDYCQFFRRYLEPLGIAMLTLDMPSIGYSIKFKLTQETSALHEQVVRQLETIAWIDHTRFGIMGLKFGANIALRLAYMCPDRIKGVAVLGPIVHGVLHEEKYQQDIPKMEIDIFASRLGIYYVDGAALRHELSCYSLKNQGLLGRRTNVPMMSVYWKKDIYSPKSESDLIRRSSIDGDVLELPATPVYKNLLKGLNEVTLWLKSKIL
;
A
#
# COMPACT_ATOMS: atom_id res chain seq x y z
N MET A 1 -38.56 20.06 -35.13
CA MET A 1 -37.63 18.98 -34.76
C MET A 1 -36.33 19.19 -35.53
N THR A 2 -35.32 19.76 -34.89
CA THR A 2 -34.00 19.98 -35.48
C THR A 2 -33.30 18.63 -35.63
N GLN A 3 -33.11 18.17 -36.88
CA GLN A 3 -32.33 16.97 -37.19
C GLN A 3 -30.90 17.15 -36.68
N GLN A 4 -30.47 16.31 -35.72
CA GLN A 4 -29.09 16.26 -35.26
C GLN A 4 -28.15 15.98 -36.43
N ASN A 5 -27.15 16.84 -36.61
CA ASN A 5 -26.19 16.77 -37.70
C ASN A 5 -25.30 15.52 -37.56
N LEU A 6 -25.07 14.78 -38.65
CA LEU A 6 -24.32 13.51 -38.66
C LEU A 6 -22.89 13.68 -38.08
N SER A 7 -22.30 14.86 -38.27
CA SER A 7 -20.99 15.24 -37.74
C SER A 7 -20.97 15.33 -36.21
N GLU A 8 -22.05 15.79 -35.56
CA GLU A 8 -22.15 15.80 -34.09
C GLU A 8 -22.23 14.38 -33.50
N LYS A 9 -22.73 13.41 -34.30
CA LYS A 9 -22.79 12.00 -33.90
C LYS A 9 -21.44 11.30 -34.06
N LEU A 10 -20.70 11.62 -35.14
CA LEU A 10 -19.41 11.00 -35.47
C LEU A 10 -18.24 11.59 -34.67
N PHE A 11 -18.29 12.87 -34.30
CA PHE A 11 -17.22 13.59 -33.60
C PHE A 11 -17.53 13.90 -32.13
N LYS A 12 -18.60 13.32 -31.56
CA LYS A 12 -18.79 13.35 -30.10
C LYS A 12 -17.52 12.81 -29.44
N PRO A 13 -16.87 13.56 -28.52
CA PRO A 13 -15.70 13.06 -27.82
C PRO A 13 -16.11 11.78 -27.11
N LYS A 14 -15.69 10.64 -27.66
CA LYS A 14 -15.84 9.36 -26.99
C LYS A 14 -14.99 9.48 -25.74
N ILE A 15 -15.62 9.41 -24.57
CA ILE A 15 -14.89 9.21 -23.33
C ILE A 15 -14.21 7.85 -23.49
N LYS A 16 -12.94 7.87 -23.90
CA LYS A 16 -12.14 6.66 -24.09
C LYS A 16 -11.71 6.06 -22.76
N GLN A 17 -11.70 6.88 -21.73
CA GLN A 17 -11.20 6.48 -20.43
C GLN A 17 -12.22 5.58 -19.71
N VAL A 18 -11.73 4.42 -19.29
CA VAL A 18 -12.49 3.45 -18.51
C VAL A 18 -12.44 3.88 -17.03
N GLU A 19 -13.59 3.83 -16.35
CA GLU A 19 -13.67 4.17 -14.93
C GLU A 19 -13.15 3.01 -14.06
N THR A 20 -12.43 3.34 -12.98
CA THR A 20 -11.67 2.39 -12.15
C THR A 20 -12.45 1.14 -11.74
N SER A 21 -13.69 1.28 -11.27
CA SER A 21 -14.48 0.17 -10.75
C SER A 21 -14.91 -0.85 -11.82
N THR A 22 -14.75 -0.50 -13.10
CA THR A 22 -15.10 -1.32 -14.26
C THR A 22 -13.92 -2.02 -14.93
N LEU A 23 -12.68 -1.75 -14.47
CA LEU A 23 -11.46 -2.33 -15.06
C LEU A 23 -11.33 -3.85 -14.85
N VAL A 24 -11.99 -4.37 -13.82
CA VAL A 24 -12.09 -5.81 -13.54
C VAL A 24 -13.54 -6.23 -13.77
N SER A 25 -13.71 -7.23 -14.62
CA SER A 25 -15.00 -7.81 -14.97
C SER A 25 -15.21 -9.14 -14.24
N TYR A 26 -16.48 -9.51 -14.03
CA TYR A 26 -16.87 -10.61 -13.15
C TYR A 26 -17.87 -11.54 -13.81
N ARG A 27 -17.74 -12.84 -13.50
CA ARG A 27 -18.75 -13.86 -13.77
C ARG A 27 -19.35 -14.34 -12.46
N ASP A 28 -20.68 -14.29 -12.35
CA ASP A 28 -21.46 -14.93 -11.29
C ASP A 28 -20.91 -14.68 -9.86
N MET A 29 -20.61 -13.42 -9.52
CA MET A 29 -20.11 -13.03 -8.21
C MET A 29 -21.04 -12.02 -7.54
N SER A 30 -21.36 -12.27 -6.27
CA SER A 30 -22.01 -11.30 -5.39
C SER A 30 -20.97 -10.68 -4.46
N PHE A 31 -21.15 -9.41 -4.15
CA PHE A 31 -20.26 -8.66 -3.26
C PHE A 31 -20.98 -8.33 -1.96
N SER A 32 -20.32 -8.57 -0.85
CA SER A 32 -20.78 -8.18 0.48
C SER A 32 -20.51 -6.70 0.74
N ILE A 33 -21.28 -6.13 1.68
CA ILE A 33 -21.01 -4.81 2.24
C ILE A 33 -20.38 -5.05 3.61
N LEU A 34 -19.11 -4.70 3.72
CA LEU A 34 -18.36 -4.81 4.96
C LEU A 34 -18.84 -3.72 5.92
N LYS A 35 -19.49 -4.12 7.02
CA LYS A 35 -20.07 -3.20 8.01
C LYS A 35 -19.05 -2.71 9.06
N ASP A 36 -17.93 -3.41 9.21
CA ASP A 36 -16.91 -3.13 10.20
C ASP A 36 -15.75 -2.25 9.67
N HIS A 37 -14.91 -1.72 10.57
CA HIS A 37 -13.79 -0.85 10.22
C HIS A 37 -12.43 -1.56 10.43
N SER A 38 -11.63 -1.69 9.38
CA SER A 38 -10.24 -2.17 9.43
C SER A 38 -9.27 -1.00 9.65
N ALA A 39 -8.35 -1.11 10.62
CA ALA A 39 -7.42 -0.02 10.93
C ALA A 39 -6.50 0.37 9.74
N LEU A 40 -6.12 -0.61 8.91
CA LEU A 40 -5.23 -0.37 7.75
C LEU A 40 -5.96 -0.40 6.40
N SER A 41 -7.18 -0.96 6.31
CA SER A 41 -7.97 -0.98 5.06
C SER A 41 -9.12 0.05 5.05
N GLY A 42 -9.40 0.69 6.19
CA GLY A 42 -10.54 1.59 6.36
C GLY A 42 -11.86 0.85 6.47
N SER A 43 -12.95 1.54 6.16
CA SER A 43 -14.31 0.99 6.13
C SER A 43 -14.94 1.16 4.76
N GLN A 44 -15.79 0.20 4.37
CA GLN A 44 -16.67 0.37 3.23
C GLN A 44 -17.83 1.28 3.65
N HIS A 45 -17.86 2.51 3.14
CA HIS A 45 -18.98 3.41 3.36
C HIS A 45 -20.11 3.06 2.39
N ALA A 46 -21.34 3.09 2.89
CA ALA A 46 -22.51 2.94 2.03
C ALA A 46 -22.42 3.97 0.89
N GLY A 47 -22.51 3.48 -0.34
CA GLY A 47 -22.41 4.29 -1.53
C GLY A 47 -21.01 4.60 -2.04
N TRP A 48 -19.94 3.92 -1.57
CA TRP A 48 -18.59 4.08 -2.13
C TRP A 48 -18.08 2.75 -2.67
N TYR A 49 -17.44 2.79 -3.84
CA TYR A 49 -16.68 1.67 -4.38
C TYR A 49 -15.37 1.50 -3.61
N ARG A 50 -14.60 2.59 -3.46
CA ARG A 50 -13.37 2.61 -2.67
C ARG A 50 -13.63 2.49 -1.17
N MET A 51 -12.79 1.73 -0.47
CA MET A 51 -12.77 1.79 1.00
C MET A 51 -12.07 3.08 1.43
N LEU A 52 -12.74 3.86 2.27
CA LEU A 52 -12.17 5.14 2.71
C LEU A 52 -11.37 4.94 3.98
N ASN A 53 -10.05 5.06 3.89
CA ASN A 53 -9.18 5.00 5.06
C ASN A 53 -8.75 6.39 5.52
N ARG A 54 -9.73 7.18 5.97
CA ARG A 54 -9.52 8.58 6.40
C ARG A 54 -8.46 8.69 7.50
N LEU A 55 -8.47 7.76 8.46
CA LEU A 55 -7.50 7.75 9.56
C LEU A 55 -6.08 7.52 9.07
N TRP A 56 -5.89 6.63 8.10
CA TRP A 56 -4.58 6.40 7.49
C TRP A 56 -4.12 7.60 6.65
N TRP A 57 -5.02 8.23 5.89
CA TRP A 57 -4.70 9.45 5.15
C TRP A 57 -4.32 10.62 6.07
N ILE A 58 -5.00 10.75 7.22
CA ILE A 58 -4.64 11.71 8.27
C ILE A 58 -3.26 11.38 8.84
N TRP A 59 -2.99 10.12 9.13
CA TRP A 59 -1.68 9.69 9.62
C TRP A 59 -0.55 9.97 8.62
N ARG A 60 -0.82 9.86 7.31
CA ARG A 60 0.11 10.24 6.22
C ARG A 60 0.35 11.75 6.14
N GLY A 61 -0.51 12.57 6.74
CA GLY A 61 -0.35 14.01 6.89
C GLY A 61 -1.41 14.86 6.19
N ILE A 62 -2.49 14.27 5.67
CA ILE A 62 -3.59 15.02 5.06
C ILE A 62 -4.56 15.53 6.13
N ASP A 63 -5.00 16.78 6.01
CA ASP A 63 -5.94 17.35 6.97
C ASP A 63 -7.34 16.72 6.85
N ALA A 64 -8.04 16.56 7.98
CA ALA A 64 -9.36 15.95 8.01
C ALA A 64 -10.42 16.79 7.28
N ILE A 65 -10.31 18.12 7.35
CA ILE A 65 -11.19 19.06 6.65
C ILE A 65 -10.95 18.93 5.15
N GLU A 66 -9.68 18.90 4.72
CA GLU A 66 -9.32 18.74 3.32
C GLU A 66 -9.83 17.42 2.73
N ILE A 67 -9.68 16.30 3.45
CA ILE A 67 -10.28 15.02 3.04
C ILE A 67 -11.80 15.18 2.88
N GLY A 68 -12.45 15.83 3.85
CA GLY A 68 -13.89 16.11 3.81
C GLY A 68 -14.31 16.94 2.60
N GLU A 69 -13.56 17.99 2.27
CA GLU A 69 -13.81 18.86 1.12
C GLU A 69 -13.75 18.09 -0.21
N VAL A 70 -12.67 17.33 -0.43
CA VAL A 70 -12.49 16.54 -1.66
C VAL A 70 -13.61 15.51 -1.80
N LEU A 71 -13.88 14.73 -0.75
CA LEU A 71 -14.94 13.72 -0.77
C LEU A 71 -16.32 14.34 -0.99
N SER A 72 -16.57 15.55 -0.47
CA SER A 72 -17.82 16.26 -0.68
C SER A 72 -18.00 16.69 -2.14
N ARG A 73 -16.93 17.14 -2.82
CA ARG A 73 -16.97 17.46 -4.26
C ARG A 73 -17.29 16.24 -5.11
N ILE A 74 -16.71 15.08 -4.77
CA ILE A 74 -16.98 13.79 -5.41
C ILE A 74 -18.44 13.36 -5.21
N ALA A 75 -18.94 13.44 -3.97
CA ALA A 75 -20.27 12.96 -3.62
C ALA A 75 -21.41 13.85 -4.14
N ALA A 76 -21.25 15.18 -4.08
CA ALA A 76 -22.33 16.12 -4.35
C ALA A 76 -22.60 16.36 -5.85
N ILE A 77 -21.68 15.95 -6.73
CA ILE A 77 -21.80 16.20 -8.16
C ILE A 77 -22.92 15.35 -8.80
N ASN A 78 -23.68 15.98 -9.69
CA ASN A 78 -24.65 15.29 -10.53
C ASN A 78 -24.04 14.98 -11.90
N ALA A 79 -23.28 13.89 -11.98
CA ALA A 79 -22.62 13.42 -13.20
C ALA A 79 -22.88 11.93 -13.42
N ALA A 80 -22.68 11.46 -14.65
CA ALA A 80 -22.81 10.05 -15.00
C ALA A 80 -21.78 9.20 -14.25
N ARG A 81 -22.23 8.08 -13.69
CA ARG A 81 -21.42 7.14 -12.92
C ARG A 81 -21.46 5.76 -13.57
N SER A 82 -20.38 5.00 -13.47
CA SER A 82 -20.35 3.62 -13.96
C SER A 82 -21.29 2.73 -13.14
N ASN A 83 -21.42 3.01 -11.84
CA ASN A 83 -22.47 2.49 -10.99
C ASN A 83 -23.20 3.65 -10.29
N PRO A 84 -24.51 3.84 -10.52
CA PRO A 84 -25.26 4.94 -9.90
C PRO A 84 -25.31 4.86 -8.37
N ASN A 85 -25.07 3.69 -7.78
CA ASN A 85 -25.02 3.50 -6.34
C ASN A 85 -23.66 3.82 -5.72
N TRP A 86 -22.60 4.08 -6.51
CA TRP A 86 -21.26 4.38 -6.01
C TRP A 86 -20.82 5.81 -6.35
N LEU A 87 -20.74 6.66 -5.34
CA LEU A 87 -20.47 8.09 -5.42
C LEU A 87 -19.17 8.42 -6.15
N ASP A 88 -18.11 7.64 -5.93
CA ASP A 88 -16.75 7.84 -6.47
C ASP A 88 -16.52 7.30 -7.88
N THR A 89 -17.57 6.87 -8.57
CA THR A 89 -17.45 6.22 -9.89
C THR A 89 -17.89 7.12 -11.05
N VAL A 90 -17.74 8.43 -10.88
CA VAL A 90 -17.99 9.40 -11.95
C VAL A 90 -17.06 9.13 -13.14
N ILE A 91 -17.64 9.02 -14.33
CA ILE A 91 -16.94 8.58 -15.54
C ILE A 91 -16.16 9.74 -16.16
N GLY A 92 -14.89 9.48 -16.52
CA GLY A 92 -14.02 10.40 -17.26
C GLY A 92 -13.24 11.39 -16.38
N ASN A 93 -12.23 12.02 -16.96
CA ASN A 93 -11.39 13.02 -16.29
C ASN A 93 -12.10 14.38 -16.15
N MET A 94 -13.03 14.49 -15.20
CA MET A 94 -13.84 15.69 -14.99
C MET A 94 -14.20 15.91 -13.53
N ARG A 95 -14.77 17.08 -13.22
CA ARG A 95 -15.28 17.40 -11.87
C ARG A 95 -16.18 16.27 -11.36
N GLY A 96 -15.91 15.84 -10.13
CA GLY A 96 -16.57 14.71 -9.50
C GLY A 96 -15.86 13.36 -9.63
N ASN A 97 -14.99 13.18 -10.63
CA ASN A 97 -14.18 11.96 -10.73
C ASN A 97 -13.15 11.91 -9.60
N TRP A 98 -12.96 10.72 -9.03
CA TRP A 98 -12.04 10.48 -7.92
C TRP A 98 -10.64 11.02 -8.21
N CYS A 99 -10.01 10.57 -9.29
CA CYS A 99 -8.64 10.94 -9.59
C CYS A 99 -8.52 12.42 -9.92
N PHE A 100 -9.50 13.00 -10.63
CA PHE A 100 -9.55 14.43 -10.93
C PHE A 100 -9.59 15.30 -9.66
N GLU A 101 -10.51 15.01 -8.74
CA GLU A 101 -10.72 15.84 -7.55
C GLU A 101 -9.53 15.79 -6.58
N TRP A 102 -8.93 14.61 -6.39
CA TRP A 102 -7.72 14.46 -5.58
C TRP A 102 -6.49 15.07 -6.24
N SER A 103 -6.31 14.88 -7.56
CA SER A 103 -5.19 15.47 -8.30
C SER A 103 -5.26 16.99 -8.31
N ASN A 104 -6.44 17.58 -8.47
CA ASN A 104 -6.63 19.02 -8.37
C ASN A 104 -6.25 19.53 -6.97
N GLN A 105 -6.64 18.82 -5.91
CA GLN A 105 -6.24 19.18 -4.55
C GLN A 105 -4.70 19.11 -4.40
N ALA A 106 -4.07 18.06 -4.94
CA ALA A 106 -2.62 17.90 -4.93
C ALA A 106 -1.89 19.03 -5.68
N MET A 107 -2.47 19.51 -6.79
CA MET A 107 -1.94 20.62 -7.58
C MET A 107 -1.90 21.93 -6.80
N LEU A 108 -2.88 22.20 -5.93
CA LEU A 108 -2.87 23.39 -5.07
C LEU A 108 -1.65 23.38 -4.13
N TRP A 109 -1.34 22.22 -3.55
CA TRP A 109 -0.15 22.06 -2.70
C TRP A 109 1.16 22.11 -3.48
N GLN A 110 1.19 21.55 -4.68
CA GLN A 110 2.33 21.69 -5.58
C GLN A 110 2.58 23.17 -5.94
N GLN A 111 1.54 23.93 -6.27
CA GLN A 111 1.66 25.37 -6.54
C GLN A 111 2.14 26.13 -5.31
N LYS A 112 1.65 25.77 -4.11
CA LYS A 112 2.15 26.34 -2.85
C LYS A 112 3.63 25.99 -2.62
N ALA A 113 4.02 24.75 -2.90
CA ALA A 113 5.39 24.28 -2.74
C ALA A 113 6.37 25.04 -3.64
N LEU A 114 5.96 25.34 -4.88
CA LEU A 114 6.75 26.14 -5.84
C LEU A 114 6.97 27.60 -5.41
N ARG A 115 6.24 28.11 -4.41
CA ARG A 115 6.46 29.47 -3.87
C ARG A 115 7.56 29.51 -2.81
N PHE A 116 7.99 28.36 -2.30
CA PHE A 116 9.10 28.28 -1.35
C PHE A 116 10.41 28.08 -2.10
N GLU A 117 11.45 28.84 -1.71
CA GLU A 117 12.78 28.71 -2.32
C GLU A 117 13.56 27.51 -1.77
N ASN A 118 13.44 27.24 -0.47
CA ASN A 118 14.08 26.11 0.21
C ASN A 118 13.41 25.81 1.56
N GLY A 119 13.91 24.78 2.23
CA GLY A 119 13.61 24.52 3.64
C GLY A 119 12.43 23.58 3.91
N LYS A 120 12.14 23.44 5.20
CA LYS A 120 11.19 22.44 5.72
C LYS A 120 9.77 22.63 5.18
N ASP A 121 9.33 23.87 4.98
CA ASP A 121 7.98 24.18 4.50
C ASP A 121 7.80 23.77 3.03
N ALA A 122 8.83 23.96 2.19
CA ALA A 122 8.86 23.43 0.83
C ALA A 122 8.74 21.90 0.83
N SER A 123 9.54 21.23 1.67
CA SER A 123 9.51 19.77 1.82
C SER A 123 8.13 19.27 2.26
N GLN A 124 7.50 19.93 3.25
CA GLN A 124 6.16 19.54 3.70
C GLN A 124 5.10 19.75 2.62
N ALA A 125 5.11 20.89 1.92
CA ALA A 125 4.12 21.17 0.88
C ALA A 125 4.23 20.17 -0.29
N TRP A 126 5.45 19.82 -0.71
CA TRP A 126 5.68 18.78 -1.71
C TRP A 126 5.26 17.39 -1.23
N LEU A 127 5.58 17.03 0.02
CA LEU A 127 5.16 15.74 0.60
C LEU A 127 3.63 15.63 0.69
N HIS A 128 2.97 16.73 1.05
CA HIS A 128 1.51 16.82 1.09
C HIS A 128 0.90 16.60 -0.30
N SER A 129 1.45 17.27 -1.31
CA SER A 129 1.07 17.06 -2.72
C SER A 129 1.29 15.61 -3.16
N ALA A 130 2.42 15.00 -2.83
CA ALA A 130 2.71 13.60 -3.17
C ALA A 130 1.69 12.63 -2.56
N ASN A 131 1.31 12.84 -1.29
CA ASN A 131 0.30 12.03 -0.63
C ASN A 131 -1.08 12.16 -1.29
N LEU A 132 -1.49 13.38 -1.67
CA LEU A 132 -2.77 13.60 -2.36
C LEU A 132 -2.80 12.97 -3.76
N TYR A 133 -1.71 13.05 -4.53
CA TYR A 133 -1.62 12.34 -5.82
C TYR A 133 -1.63 10.81 -5.65
N SER A 134 -0.98 10.29 -4.61
CA SER A 134 -1.07 8.86 -4.27
C SER A 134 -2.52 8.45 -3.95
N ILE A 135 -3.27 9.25 -3.20
CA ILE A 135 -4.71 9.02 -2.96
C ILE A 135 -5.52 9.13 -4.26
N ALA A 136 -5.17 10.03 -5.18
CA ALA A 136 -5.83 10.14 -6.48
C ALA A 136 -5.74 8.84 -7.29
N ALA A 137 -4.60 8.13 -7.20
CA ALA A 137 -4.36 6.86 -7.88
C ALA A 137 -4.93 5.63 -7.15
N TYR A 138 -5.33 5.75 -5.88
CA TYR A 138 -5.88 4.65 -5.08
C TYR A 138 -7.10 4.01 -5.77
N PRO A 139 -7.19 2.67 -5.89
CA PRO A 139 -6.34 1.63 -5.30
C PRO A 139 -5.32 1.01 -6.29
N PHE A 140 -4.87 1.78 -7.29
CA PHE A 140 -3.82 1.40 -8.24
C PHE A 140 -4.20 0.18 -9.09
N ILE A 141 -5.43 0.14 -9.61
CA ILE A 141 -5.85 -0.93 -10.53
C ILE A 141 -5.16 -0.73 -11.87
N LYS A 142 -4.41 -1.74 -12.30
CA LYS A 142 -3.69 -1.72 -13.58
C LYS A 142 -4.65 -1.51 -14.76
N GLY A 143 -4.30 -0.58 -15.64
CA GLY A 143 -5.14 -0.15 -16.76
C GLY A 143 -5.91 1.13 -16.51
N ASP A 144 -5.88 1.68 -15.28
CA ASP A 144 -6.41 3.01 -14.99
C ASP A 144 -5.40 4.10 -15.44
N GLU A 145 -5.63 4.68 -16.62
CA GLU A 145 -4.75 5.70 -17.18
C GLU A 145 -4.64 6.97 -16.30
N LEU A 146 -5.70 7.32 -15.57
CA LEU A 146 -5.65 8.47 -14.65
C LEU A 146 -4.84 8.15 -13.40
N ALA A 147 -5.02 6.94 -12.85
CA ALA A 147 -4.21 6.51 -11.73
C ALA A 147 -2.72 6.44 -12.11
N ASP A 148 -2.38 5.93 -13.29
CA ASP A 148 -1.00 5.88 -13.78
C ASP A 148 -0.37 7.29 -13.86
N GLN A 149 -1.12 8.28 -14.37
CA GLN A 149 -0.66 9.68 -14.38
C GLN A 149 -0.47 10.24 -12.96
N ALA A 150 -1.42 9.97 -12.06
CA ALA A 150 -1.34 10.39 -10.67
C ALA A 150 -0.16 9.75 -9.92
N VAL A 151 0.17 8.47 -10.18
CA VAL A 151 1.37 7.81 -9.64
C VAL A 151 2.64 8.53 -10.08
N LEU A 152 2.76 8.89 -11.36
CA LEU A 152 3.92 9.63 -11.88
C LEU A 152 4.07 10.99 -11.19
N LEU A 153 2.96 11.71 -11.01
CA LEU A 153 2.93 13.00 -10.29
C LEU A 153 3.27 12.83 -8.81
N ALA A 154 2.78 11.79 -8.15
CA ALA A 154 3.09 11.48 -6.76
C ALA A 154 4.60 11.24 -6.56
N CYS A 155 5.21 10.40 -7.40
CA CYS A 155 6.65 10.14 -7.35
C CYS A 155 7.48 11.40 -7.60
N LYS A 156 7.09 12.23 -8.57
CA LYS A 156 7.77 13.50 -8.86
C LYS A 156 7.66 14.50 -7.71
N ALA A 157 6.47 14.63 -7.11
CA ALA A 157 6.28 15.46 -5.93
C ALA A 157 7.10 14.95 -4.74
N TYR A 158 7.21 13.63 -4.57
CA TYR A 158 8.03 13.02 -3.53
C TYR A 158 9.53 13.30 -3.72
N ASP A 159 10.02 13.24 -4.96
CA ASP A 159 11.41 13.60 -5.28
C ASP A 159 11.72 15.05 -4.90
N ASN A 160 10.82 15.97 -5.22
CA ASN A 160 10.95 17.37 -4.80
C ASN A 160 10.89 17.51 -3.27
N ALA A 161 10.01 16.78 -2.59
CA ALA A 161 9.93 16.80 -1.13
C ALA A 161 11.25 16.39 -0.48
N ALA A 162 11.92 15.37 -1.05
CA ALA A 162 13.19 14.86 -0.57
C ALA A 162 14.39 15.79 -0.86
N GLN A 163 14.34 16.62 -1.89
CA GLN A 163 15.38 17.63 -2.14
C GLN A 163 15.44 18.69 -1.03
N PHE A 164 14.30 18.96 -0.39
CA PHE A 164 14.19 19.94 0.69
C PHE A 164 14.15 19.30 2.09
N SER A 165 14.27 17.97 2.19
CA SER A 165 14.25 17.27 3.49
C SER A 165 15.61 17.32 4.19
N LEU A 166 15.60 17.22 5.52
CA LEU A 166 16.83 17.09 6.31
C LEU A 166 17.46 15.70 6.17
N TYR A 167 16.63 14.66 6.07
CA TYR A 167 17.08 13.31 5.76
C TYR A 167 17.51 13.20 4.30
N LYS A 168 18.35 12.22 3.99
CA LYS A 168 18.78 11.94 2.60
C LYS A 168 17.96 10.81 2.01
N LEU A 169 17.41 11.03 0.82
CA LEU A 169 16.78 9.98 0.02
C LEU A 169 17.75 9.50 -1.06
N LYS A 170 17.98 8.19 -1.16
CA LYS A 170 18.71 7.57 -2.27
C LYS A 170 17.80 6.61 -3.02
N LYS A 171 17.71 6.80 -4.33
CA LYS A 171 17.10 5.81 -5.23
C LYS A 171 18.15 4.78 -5.58
N LEU A 172 17.88 3.53 -5.28
CA LEU A 172 18.75 2.40 -5.52
C LEU A 172 18.14 1.54 -6.60
N SER A 173 18.93 1.22 -7.63
CA SER A 173 18.54 0.22 -8.63
C SER A 173 19.09 -1.14 -8.21
N PHE A 174 18.21 -2.13 -8.13
CA PHE A 174 18.57 -3.51 -7.83
C PHE A 174 18.32 -4.37 -9.06
N LYS A 175 19.31 -5.19 -9.40
CA LYS A 175 19.18 -6.13 -10.51
C LYS A 175 18.25 -7.25 -10.11
N VAL A 176 17.36 -7.61 -11.02
CA VAL A 176 16.43 -8.73 -10.83
C VAL A 176 16.40 -9.61 -12.06
N ASP A 177 15.93 -10.84 -11.91
CA ASP A 177 16.02 -11.87 -12.94
C ASP A 177 15.49 -11.40 -14.31
N GLY A 178 16.17 -11.86 -15.37
CA GLY A 178 15.85 -11.50 -16.75
C GLY A 178 16.29 -10.09 -17.15
N ASN A 179 17.42 -9.60 -16.62
CA ASN A 179 17.99 -8.27 -16.90
C ASN A 179 17.02 -7.10 -16.61
N LYS A 180 16.06 -7.31 -15.71
CA LYS A 180 15.17 -6.26 -15.24
C LYS A 180 15.79 -5.58 -14.02
N GLU A 181 15.26 -4.42 -13.69
CA GLU A 181 15.65 -3.67 -12.51
C GLU A 181 14.42 -3.24 -11.73
N VAL A 182 14.58 -3.16 -10.41
CA VAL A 182 13.59 -2.58 -9.49
C VAL A 182 14.23 -1.41 -8.74
N CYS A 183 13.44 -0.34 -8.57
CA CYS A 183 13.88 0.85 -7.86
C CYS A 183 13.36 0.82 -6.41
N GLY A 184 14.29 0.76 -5.46
CA GLY A 184 14.00 0.90 -4.03
C GLY A 184 14.48 2.25 -3.50
N PHE A 185 13.77 2.80 -2.53
CA PHE A 185 14.10 4.09 -1.92
C PHE A 185 14.70 3.87 -0.52
N LEU A 186 15.95 4.30 -0.34
CA LEU A 186 16.64 4.30 0.94
C LEU A 186 16.56 5.69 1.58
N HIS A 187 15.84 5.77 2.70
CA HIS A 187 15.73 6.94 3.54
C HIS A 187 16.80 6.86 4.63
N ILE A 188 17.72 7.81 4.64
CA ILE A 188 18.89 7.83 5.52
C ILE A 188 18.71 8.93 6.56
N PRO A 189 18.83 8.63 7.88
CA PRO A 189 18.69 9.63 8.93
C PRO A 189 19.57 10.86 8.71
N ALA A 190 19.06 12.03 9.10
CA ALA A 190 19.80 13.30 8.99
C ALA A 190 21.06 13.34 9.86
N THR A 191 21.10 12.54 10.93
CA THR A 191 22.19 12.48 11.90
C THR A 191 22.75 11.06 12.02
N GLY A 192 23.99 10.95 12.51
CA GLY A 192 24.72 9.69 12.62
C GLY A 192 25.66 9.43 11.45
N GLN A 193 26.59 8.49 11.65
CA GLN A 193 27.53 8.05 10.64
C GLN A 193 27.22 6.59 10.28
N GLY A 194 27.00 6.33 8.99
CA GLY A 194 26.69 5.00 8.49
C GLY A 194 27.89 4.04 8.55
N PRO A 195 27.70 2.75 8.21
CA PRO A 195 26.47 2.17 7.66
C PRO A 195 25.34 2.08 8.70
N PHE A 196 24.09 2.27 8.26
CA PHE A 196 22.95 2.39 9.15
C PHE A 196 22.22 1.05 9.32
N PRO A 197 21.80 0.70 10.56
CA PRO A 197 20.80 -0.34 10.76
C PRO A 197 19.55 0.02 9.95
N THR A 198 18.95 -0.95 9.27
CA THR A 198 17.93 -0.67 8.25
C THR A 198 16.71 -1.55 8.44
N VAL A 199 15.53 -0.94 8.32
CA VAL A 199 14.26 -1.65 8.23
C VAL A 199 13.73 -1.56 6.80
N MET A 200 13.45 -2.70 6.18
CA MET A 200 12.72 -2.74 4.92
C MET A 200 11.21 -2.79 5.15
N ILE A 201 10.46 -1.99 4.40
CA ILE A 201 9.00 -1.97 4.44
C ILE A 201 8.44 -2.82 3.29
N CYS A 202 7.71 -3.87 3.65
CA CYS A 202 6.82 -4.59 2.75
C CYS A 202 5.41 -4.04 2.94
N GLY A 203 4.98 -3.19 2.00
CA GLY A 203 3.73 -2.46 2.07
C GLY A 203 2.47 -3.28 1.79
N THR A 204 1.32 -2.61 1.83
CA THR A 204 0.05 -3.17 1.38
C THR A 204 0.00 -3.26 -0.15
N LEU A 205 -0.94 -4.03 -0.72
CA LEU A 205 -1.08 -4.14 -2.18
C LEU A 205 -1.65 -2.87 -2.82
N ASP A 206 -2.16 -1.93 -2.04
CA ASP A 206 -2.87 -0.71 -2.44
C ASP A 206 -2.19 0.57 -1.91
N SER A 207 -0.88 0.54 -1.69
CA SER A 207 -0.07 1.70 -1.30
C SER A 207 1.22 1.79 -2.12
N LEU A 208 1.71 3.00 -2.35
CA LEU A 208 3.03 3.22 -2.96
C LEU A 208 4.14 3.19 -1.90
N GLN A 209 5.36 2.88 -2.32
CA GLN A 209 6.54 2.90 -1.46
C GLN A 209 6.81 4.27 -0.80
N ILE A 210 6.36 5.36 -1.45
CA ILE A 210 6.49 6.74 -0.95
C ILE A 210 5.54 7.07 0.19
N ASP A 211 4.47 6.28 0.38
CA ASP A 211 3.43 6.54 1.40
C ASP A 211 3.93 6.31 2.83
N TYR A 212 5.10 5.67 2.99
CA TYR A 212 5.71 5.34 4.27
C TYR A 212 6.67 6.41 4.81
N CYS A 213 6.82 7.56 4.14
CA CYS A 213 7.69 8.65 4.59
C CYS A 213 7.44 9.08 6.04
N GLN A 214 6.16 9.19 6.45
CA GLN A 214 5.81 9.52 7.82
C GLN A 214 6.24 8.43 8.83
N PHE A 215 6.25 7.17 8.41
CA PHE A 215 6.76 6.08 9.25
C PHE A 215 8.24 6.32 9.57
N PHE A 216 9.05 6.55 8.54
CA PHE A 216 10.46 6.86 8.73
C PHE A 216 10.68 8.05 9.64
N ARG A 217 10.07 9.21 9.32
CA ARG A 217 10.30 10.46 10.06
C ARG A 217 9.89 10.40 11.53
N ARG A 218 8.81 9.67 11.84
CA ARG A 218 8.27 9.60 13.22
C ARG A 218 8.87 8.49 14.06
N TYR A 219 9.21 7.36 13.45
CA TYR A 219 9.53 6.14 14.20
C TYR A 219 10.97 5.67 13.99
N LEU A 220 11.52 5.72 12.77
CA LEU A 220 12.84 5.16 12.48
C LEU A 220 13.97 6.20 12.54
N GLU A 221 13.75 7.38 11.95
CA GLU A 221 14.73 8.47 11.91
C GLU A 221 15.21 8.90 13.30
N PRO A 222 14.33 9.11 14.31
CA PRO A 222 14.75 9.47 15.67
C PRO A 222 15.59 8.39 16.37
N LEU A 223 15.54 7.15 15.89
CA LEU A 223 16.30 6.02 16.40
C LEU A 223 17.61 5.76 15.62
N GLY A 224 17.92 6.59 14.61
CA GLY A 224 19.08 6.38 13.74
C GLY A 224 18.94 5.16 12.81
N ILE A 225 17.70 4.72 12.53
CA ILE A 225 17.42 3.57 11.67
C ILE A 225 17.04 4.07 10.27
N ALA A 226 17.70 3.55 9.25
CA ALA A 226 17.34 3.81 7.86
C ALA A 226 16.10 3.01 7.42
N MET A 227 15.38 3.51 6.43
CA MET A 227 14.19 2.83 5.88
C MET A 227 14.39 2.53 4.39
N LEU A 228 14.32 1.25 4.02
CA LEU A 228 14.28 0.81 2.63
C LEU A 228 12.85 0.49 2.23
N THR A 229 12.33 1.12 1.18
CA THR A 229 10.99 0.84 0.66
C THR A 229 11.06 0.31 -0.76
N LEU A 230 10.16 -0.60 -1.10
CA LEU A 230 9.94 -1.11 -2.45
C LEU A 230 8.45 -1.14 -2.74
N ASP A 231 8.08 -0.84 -3.97
CA ASP A 231 6.70 -1.05 -4.42
C ASP A 231 6.42 -2.56 -4.53
N MET A 232 5.22 -2.96 -4.11
CA MET A 232 4.76 -4.34 -4.32
C MET A 232 4.71 -4.65 -5.83
N PRO A 233 4.82 -5.93 -6.24
CA PRO A 233 4.69 -6.29 -7.65
C PRO A 233 3.41 -5.70 -8.27
N SER A 234 3.53 -5.18 -9.49
CA SER A 234 2.48 -4.58 -10.34
C SER A 234 2.00 -3.17 -10.00
N ILE A 235 2.62 -2.50 -9.03
CA ILE A 235 2.37 -1.07 -8.73
C ILE A 235 3.65 -0.24 -8.76
N GLY A 236 3.51 1.07 -8.98
CA GLY A 236 4.61 2.04 -8.90
C GLY A 236 5.83 1.65 -9.73
N TYR A 237 7.02 1.72 -9.12
CA TYR A 237 8.29 1.34 -9.74
C TYR A 237 8.40 -0.17 -10.02
N SER A 238 7.51 -0.98 -9.45
CA SER A 238 7.46 -2.44 -9.62
C SER A 238 6.37 -2.90 -10.62
N ILE A 239 5.80 -1.99 -11.41
CA ILE A 239 4.67 -2.28 -12.33
C ILE A 239 4.96 -3.34 -13.41
N LYS A 240 6.25 -3.57 -13.71
CA LYS A 240 6.73 -4.57 -14.67
C LYS A 240 6.75 -6.00 -14.12
N PHE A 241 6.59 -6.17 -12.80
CA PHE A 241 6.56 -7.45 -12.12
C PHE A 241 5.13 -7.83 -11.79
N LYS A 242 4.78 -9.12 -11.91
CA LYS A 242 3.49 -9.64 -11.47
C LYS A 242 3.64 -10.27 -10.10
N LEU A 243 2.56 -10.29 -9.32
CA LEU A 243 2.54 -11.03 -8.07
C LEU A 243 2.37 -12.52 -8.39
N THR A 244 3.37 -13.34 -8.09
CA THR A 244 3.35 -14.80 -8.26
C THR A 244 3.32 -15.49 -6.89
N GLN A 245 3.10 -16.81 -6.87
CA GLN A 245 3.09 -17.61 -5.64
C GLN A 245 4.41 -17.51 -4.87
N GLU A 246 5.52 -17.24 -5.56
CA GLU A 246 6.78 -16.81 -4.96
C GLU A 246 6.74 -15.32 -4.59
N THR A 247 5.84 -14.98 -3.66
CA THR A 247 5.48 -13.59 -3.33
C THR A 247 6.69 -12.72 -2.97
N SER A 248 7.71 -13.32 -2.37
CA SER A 248 8.93 -12.64 -1.93
C SER A 248 10.04 -12.54 -2.96
N ALA A 249 9.94 -13.15 -4.15
CA ALA A 249 11.05 -13.29 -5.09
C ALA A 249 11.74 -11.95 -5.40
N LEU A 250 10.95 -10.91 -5.67
CA LEU A 250 11.45 -9.55 -5.92
C LEU A 250 12.27 -9.01 -4.73
N HIS A 251 11.72 -9.12 -3.53
CA HIS A 251 12.34 -8.59 -2.32
C HIS A 251 13.56 -9.41 -1.89
N GLU A 252 13.54 -10.72 -2.15
CA GLU A 252 14.66 -11.62 -1.85
C GLU A 252 15.91 -11.20 -2.64
N GLN A 253 15.74 -10.90 -3.93
CA GLN A 253 16.83 -10.44 -4.80
C GLN A 253 17.43 -9.13 -4.28
N VAL A 254 16.60 -8.23 -3.76
CA VAL A 254 17.06 -6.99 -3.11
C VAL A 254 17.84 -7.28 -1.82
N VAL A 255 17.29 -8.14 -0.93
CA VAL A 255 17.93 -8.51 0.35
C VAL A 255 19.30 -9.14 0.12
N ARG A 256 19.46 -9.94 -0.95
CA ARG A 256 20.74 -10.57 -1.31
C ARG A 256 21.79 -9.57 -1.81
N GLN A 257 21.39 -8.38 -2.25
CA GLN A 257 22.29 -7.33 -2.77
C GLN A 257 22.70 -6.29 -1.71
N LEU A 258 22.15 -6.33 -0.49
CA LEU A 258 22.35 -5.27 0.52
C LEU A 258 23.81 -5.04 0.92
N GLU A 259 24.65 -6.08 0.89
CA GLU A 259 26.08 -5.98 1.19
C GLU A 259 26.84 -5.07 0.21
N THR A 260 26.29 -4.85 -0.99
CA THR A 260 26.87 -3.94 -2.00
C THR A 260 26.54 -2.47 -1.74
N ILE A 261 25.65 -2.18 -0.79
CA ILE A 261 25.16 -0.83 -0.51
C ILE A 261 25.85 -0.28 0.74
N ALA A 262 26.86 0.58 0.53
CA ALA A 262 27.71 1.12 1.61
C ALA A 262 26.96 1.89 2.73
N TRP A 263 25.72 2.31 2.49
CA TRP A 263 24.89 3.03 3.47
C TRP A 263 24.12 2.11 4.40
N ILE A 264 23.99 0.82 4.07
CA ILE A 264 23.18 -0.15 4.80
C ILE A 264 24.12 -1.07 5.59
N ASP A 265 23.88 -1.18 6.88
CA ASP A 265 24.47 -2.24 7.67
C ASP A 265 23.65 -3.52 7.48
N HIS A 266 24.10 -4.36 6.55
CA HIS A 266 23.43 -5.61 6.21
C HIS A 266 23.43 -6.64 7.35
N THR A 267 24.21 -6.43 8.42
CA THR A 267 24.20 -7.29 9.61
C THR A 267 23.12 -6.88 10.62
N ARG A 268 22.59 -5.65 10.51
CA ARG A 268 21.56 -5.06 11.37
C ARG A 268 20.32 -4.71 10.54
N PHE A 269 19.71 -5.74 9.96
CA PHE A 269 18.60 -5.59 9.01
C PHE A 269 17.32 -6.25 9.52
N GLY A 270 16.23 -5.49 9.56
CA GLY A 270 14.89 -5.95 9.95
C GLY A 270 13.85 -5.70 8.85
N ILE A 271 12.69 -6.32 8.98
CA ILE A 271 11.59 -6.14 8.02
C ILE A 271 10.30 -5.82 8.76
N MET A 272 9.56 -4.83 8.25
CA MET A 272 8.20 -4.55 8.65
C MET A 272 7.23 -4.90 7.52
N GLY A 273 6.22 -5.73 7.80
CA GLY A 273 5.17 -6.08 6.85
C GLY A 273 3.80 -5.53 7.24
N LEU A 274 3.06 -4.93 6.29
CA LEU A 274 1.69 -4.45 6.52
C LEU A 274 0.68 -5.20 5.66
N LYS A 275 -0.41 -5.70 6.26
CA LYS A 275 -1.45 -6.48 5.54
C LYS A 275 -0.85 -7.61 4.71
N PHE A 276 -1.01 -7.59 3.39
CA PHE A 276 -0.42 -8.60 2.51
C PHE A 276 1.11 -8.49 2.42
N GLY A 277 1.71 -7.33 2.70
CA GLY A 277 3.16 -7.19 2.85
C GLY A 277 3.74 -8.07 3.96
N ALA A 278 2.92 -8.46 4.95
CA ALA A 278 3.31 -9.48 5.93
C ALA A 278 3.60 -10.83 5.29
N ASN A 279 2.85 -11.23 4.25
CA ASN A 279 3.08 -12.46 3.51
C ASN A 279 4.52 -12.50 2.94
N ILE A 280 4.92 -11.41 2.29
CA ILE A 280 6.26 -11.25 1.75
C ILE A 280 7.31 -11.23 2.87
N ALA A 281 7.12 -10.39 3.89
CA ALA A 281 8.07 -10.22 4.99
C ALA A 281 8.34 -11.54 5.73
N LEU A 282 7.29 -12.32 6.00
CA LEU A 282 7.39 -13.61 6.68
C LEU A 282 8.00 -14.67 5.78
N ARG A 283 7.66 -14.71 4.48
CA ARG A 283 8.31 -15.62 3.53
C ARG A 283 9.81 -15.36 3.46
N LEU A 284 10.24 -14.09 3.44
CA LEU A 284 11.66 -13.71 3.46
C LEU A 284 12.41 -14.25 4.68
N ALA A 285 11.77 -14.33 5.85
CA ALA A 285 12.38 -14.90 7.05
C ALA A 285 12.77 -16.38 6.89
N TYR A 286 12.15 -17.10 5.96
CA TYR A 286 12.53 -18.47 5.60
C TYR A 286 13.53 -18.53 4.44
N MET A 287 13.48 -17.58 3.51
CA MET A 287 14.36 -17.56 2.32
C MET A 287 15.74 -16.96 2.62
N CYS A 288 15.82 -16.02 3.57
CA CYS A 288 17.04 -15.29 3.94
C CYS A 288 17.23 -15.25 5.48
N PRO A 289 17.20 -16.40 6.19
CA PRO A 289 17.21 -16.43 7.66
C PRO A 289 18.48 -15.83 8.26
N ASP A 290 19.63 -15.93 7.58
CA ASP A 290 20.90 -15.43 8.10
C ASP A 290 21.04 -13.90 7.99
N ARG A 291 20.28 -13.29 7.07
CA ARG A 291 20.35 -11.85 6.76
C ARG A 291 19.30 -11.04 7.53
N ILE A 292 18.23 -11.65 8.02
CA ILE A 292 17.11 -10.95 8.66
C ILE A 292 17.15 -11.17 10.18
N LYS A 293 17.26 -10.08 10.93
CA LYS A 293 17.38 -10.14 12.40
C LYS A 293 16.04 -10.08 13.13
N GLY A 294 14.99 -9.65 12.46
CA GLY A 294 13.63 -9.70 12.98
C GLY A 294 12.61 -9.27 11.95
N VAL A 295 11.41 -9.85 12.05
CA VAL A 295 10.26 -9.48 11.22
C VAL A 295 9.10 -9.07 12.12
N ALA A 296 8.63 -7.84 11.99
CA ALA A 296 7.43 -7.37 12.67
C ALA A 296 6.31 -7.13 11.65
N VAL A 297 5.11 -7.65 11.90
CA VAL A 297 3.99 -7.49 10.97
C VAL A 297 2.77 -6.89 11.65
N LEU A 298 2.07 -6.02 10.92
CA LEU A 298 0.89 -5.29 11.40
C LEU A 298 -0.33 -5.64 10.53
N GLY A 299 -1.36 -6.20 11.17
CA GLY A 299 -2.59 -6.72 10.54
C GLY A 299 -2.31 -7.73 9.43
N PRO A 300 -1.51 -8.79 9.65
CA PRO A 300 -1.06 -9.70 8.59
C PRO A 300 -2.19 -10.43 7.85
N ILE A 301 -2.03 -10.58 6.54
CA ILE A 301 -2.82 -11.49 5.68
C ILE A 301 -1.89 -12.62 5.22
N VAL A 302 -2.02 -13.83 5.77
CA VAL A 302 -1.10 -14.95 5.49
C VAL A 302 -1.76 -16.31 5.26
N HIS A 303 -3.00 -16.51 5.71
CA HIS A 303 -3.75 -17.74 5.49
C HIS A 303 -5.26 -17.54 5.39
N GLY A 304 -5.89 -16.93 6.39
CA GLY A 304 -7.35 -16.90 6.57
C GLY A 304 -8.09 -16.35 5.35
N VAL A 305 -7.86 -15.08 5.02
CA VAL A 305 -8.47 -14.41 3.84
C VAL A 305 -8.10 -15.09 2.52
N LEU A 306 -6.93 -15.71 2.47
CA LEU A 306 -6.41 -16.34 1.25
C LEU A 306 -7.02 -17.73 0.99
N HIS A 307 -7.53 -18.41 2.01
CA HIS A 307 -7.93 -19.81 1.91
C HIS A 307 -9.32 -20.13 2.48
N GLU A 308 -9.74 -19.49 3.57
CA GLU A 308 -10.98 -19.84 4.26
C GLU A 308 -12.17 -19.08 3.66
N GLU A 309 -13.16 -19.82 3.16
CA GLU A 309 -14.32 -19.25 2.46
C GLU A 309 -15.09 -18.23 3.31
N LYS A 310 -15.22 -18.49 4.62
CA LYS A 310 -15.93 -17.59 5.55
C LYS A 310 -15.35 -16.16 5.58
N TYR A 311 -14.05 -15.99 5.36
CA TYR A 311 -13.43 -14.67 5.30
C TYR A 311 -13.49 -14.10 3.88
N GLN A 312 -13.49 -14.95 2.85
CA GLN A 312 -13.56 -14.54 1.44
C GLN A 312 -14.93 -13.99 1.04
N GLN A 313 -16.01 -14.47 1.66
CA GLN A 313 -17.37 -13.99 1.40
C GLN A 313 -17.56 -12.53 1.85
N ASP A 314 -16.79 -12.06 2.83
CA ASP A 314 -16.90 -10.71 3.40
C ASP A 314 -15.93 -9.69 2.77
N ILE A 315 -15.18 -10.08 1.73
CA ILE A 315 -14.23 -9.18 1.05
C ILE A 315 -14.99 -8.20 0.13
N PRO A 316 -14.81 -6.88 0.29
CA PRO A 316 -15.40 -5.88 -0.60
C PRO A 316 -14.88 -6.00 -2.03
N LYS A 317 -15.71 -5.60 -3.01
CA LYS A 317 -15.34 -5.63 -4.44
C LYS A 317 -13.98 -4.99 -4.72
N MET A 318 -13.67 -3.84 -4.12
CA MET A 318 -12.41 -3.14 -4.39
C MET A 318 -11.19 -3.98 -3.99
N GLU A 319 -11.24 -4.73 -2.89
CA GLU A 319 -10.15 -5.63 -2.47
C GLU A 319 -10.01 -6.81 -3.45
N ILE A 320 -11.13 -7.32 -3.97
CA ILE A 320 -11.11 -8.33 -5.03
C ILE A 320 -10.49 -7.77 -6.31
N ASP A 321 -10.84 -6.54 -6.71
CA ASP A 321 -10.23 -5.85 -7.85
C ASP A 321 -8.72 -5.68 -7.65
N ILE A 322 -8.27 -5.33 -6.44
CA ILE A 322 -6.85 -5.23 -6.08
C ILE A 322 -6.18 -6.59 -6.31
N PHE A 323 -6.66 -7.67 -5.68
CA PHE A 323 -6.07 -9.00 -5.87
C PHE A 323 -6.04 -9.41 -7.34
N ALA A 324 -7.17 -9.30 -8.05
CA ALA A 324 -7.28 -9.63 -9.45
C ALA A 324 -6.26 -8.85 -10.30
N SER A 325 -6.15 -7.54 -10.07
CA SER A 325 -5.18 -6.68 -10.74
C SER A 325 -3.73 -7.09 -10.48
N ARG A 326 -3.35 -7.39 -9.22
CA ARG A 326 -1.98 -7.80 -8.87
C ARG A 326 -1.58 -9.14 -9.48
N LEU A 327 -2.55 -10.06 -9.58
CA LEU A 327 -2.40 -11.38 -10.21
C LEU A 327 -2.43 -11.30 -11.74
N GLY A 328 -2.96 -10.20 -12.30
CA GLY A 328 -3.15 -10.02 -13.74
C GLY A 328 -4.37 -10.77 -14.29
N ILE A 329 -5.40 -10.95 -13.46
CA ILE A 329 -6.70 -11.53 -13.79
C ILE A 329 -7.69 -10.37 -13.96
N TYR A 330 -8.23 -10.17 -15.16
CA TYR A 330 -9.17 -9.06 -15.45
C TYR A 330 -10.59 -9.52 -15.77
N TYR A 331 -10.77 -10.84 -15.90
CA TYR A 331 -12.05 -11.51 -15.99
C TYR A 331 -12.10 -12.54 -14.85
N VAL A 332 -12.78 -12.18 -13.77
CA VAL A 332 -12.79 -12.92 -12.51
C VAL A 332 -13.93 -13.92 -12.50
N ASP A 333 -13.57 -15.20 -12.38
CA ASP A 333 -14.46 -16.26 -11.91
C ASP A 333 -14.23 -16.48 -10.41
N GLY A 334 -15.30 -16.50 -9.62
CA GLY A 334 -15.18 -16.53 -8.16
C GLY A 334 -14.54 -17.80 -7.62
N ALA A 335 -14.86 -18.96 -8.17
CA ALA A 335 -14.27 -20.22 -7.72
C ALA A 335 -12.78 -20.28 -8.10
N ALA A 336 -12.45 -19.88 -9.35
CA ALA A 336 -11.08 -19.84 -9.82
C ALA A 336 -10.21 -18.87 -9.01
N LEU A 337 -10.71 -17.66 -8.70
CA LEU A 337 -9.96 -16.69 -7.90
C LEU A 337 -9.71 -17.20 -6.47
N ARG A 338 -10.70 -17.83 -5.83
CA ARG A 338 -10.51 -18.42 -4.50
C ARG A 338 -9.44 -19.52 -4.51
N HIS A 339 -9.46 -20.38 -5.54
CA HIS A 339 -8.44 -21.40 -5.72
C HIS A 339 -7.05 -20.77 -5.89
N GLU A 340 -6.93 -19.76 -6.75
CA GLU A 340 -5.67 -19.06 -6.97
C GLU A 340 -5.14 -18.40 -5.69
N LEU A 341 -5.98 -17.66 -4.96
CA LEU A 341 -5.62 -17.03 -3.68
C LEU A 341 -5.10 -18.05 -2.66
N SER A 342 -5.64 -19.27 -2.66
CA SER A 342 -5.22 -20.30 -1.70
C SER A 342 -3.75 -20.71 -1.85
N CYS A 343 -3.19 -20.55 -3.05
CA CYS A 343 -1.77 -20.80 -3.34
C CYS A 343 -0.84 -19.77 -2.71
N TYR A 344 -1.36 -18.60 -2.31
CA TYR A 344 -0.63 -17.54 -1.63
C TYR A 344 -0.59 -17.73 -0.11
N SER A 345 -1.34 -18.70 0.42
CA SER A 345 -1.29 -18.97 1.85
C SER A 345 0.07 -19.55 2.26
N LEU A 346 0.77 -18.87 3.17
CA LEU A 346 2.06 -19.34 3.67
C LEU A 346 1.96 -20.67 4.44
N LYS A 347 0.76 -21.01 4.95
CA LYS A 347 0.48 -22.31 5.57
C LYS A 347 0.39 -23.41 4.51
N ASN A 348 -0.34 -23.16 3.42
CA ASN A 348 -0.46 -24.12 2.32
C ASN A 348 0.88 -24.32 1.59
N GLN A 349 1.70 -23.27 1.54
CA GLN A 349 3.09 -23.34 1.05
C GLN A 349 4.04 -24.09 2.02
N GLY A 350 3.58 -24.51 3.19
CA GLY A 350 4.37 -25.25 4.17
C GLY A 350 5.41 -24.41 4.93
N LEU A 351 5.33 -23.07 4.85
CA LEU A 351 6.25 -22.16 5.54
C LEU A 351 5.78 -21.91 6.96
N LEU A 352 4.58 -21.36 7.12
CA LEU A 352 3.98 -21.17 8.44
C LEU A 352 3.39 -22.48 8.97
N GLY A 353 3.75 -22.85 10.18
CA GLY A 353 3.59 -24.19 10.76
C GLY A 353 4.93 -24.90 10.99
N ARG A 354 6.00 -24.46 10.31
CA ARG A 354 7.39 -24.85 10.57
C ARG A 354 8.12 -23.72 11.30
N ARG A 355 8.91 -24.07 12.32
CA ARG A 355 9.69 -23.08 13.07
C ARG A 355 10.88 -22.55 12.26
N THR A 356 11.07 -21.23 12.28
CA THR A 356 12.30 -20.54 11.86
C THR A 356 13.01 -19.90 13.06
N ASN A 357 14.33 -19.72 12.94
CA ASN A 357 15.16 -19.06 13.95
C ASN A 357 15.01 -17.53 13.94
N VAL A 358 14.44 -16.96 12.88
CA VAL A 358 14.22 -15.51 12.78
C VAL A 358 13.11 -15.10 13.75
N PRO A 359 13.36 -14.17 14.69
CA PRO A 359 12.34 -13.62 15.57
C PRO A 359 11.19 -13.00 14.77
N MET A 360 9.95 -13.22 15.24
CA MET A 360 8.76 -12.67 14.58
C MET A 360 7.79 -12.05 15.58
N MET A 361 7.39 -10.80 15.34
CA MET A 361 6.28 -10.17 16.06
C MET A 361 5.07 -10.01 15.15
N SER A 362 3.89 -10.34 15.64
CA SER A 362 2.63 -10.09 14.95
C SER A 362 1.71 -9.19 15.78
N VAL A 363 1.23 -8.10 15.18
CA VAL A 363 0.29 -7.19 15.81
C VAL A 363 -1.01 -7.20 15.02
N TYR A 364 -2.14 -7.39 15.69
CA TYR A 364 -3.47 -7.43 15.05
C TYR A 364 -4.52 -6.74 15.92
N TRP A 365 -5.65 -6.38 15.31
CA TRP A 365 -6.79 -5.79 16.02
C TRP A 365 -7.88 -6.82 16.27
N LYS A 366 -8.54 -6.72 17.43
CA LYS A 366 -9.78 -7.47 17.69
C LYS A 366 -10.79 -7.19 16.58
N LYS A 367 -11.39 -8.27 16.07
CA LYS A 367 -12.43 -8.24 15.02
C LYS A 367 -11.96 -7.69 13.66
N ASP A 368 -10.65 -7.60 13.40
CA ASP A 368 -10.18 -7.36 12.02
C ASP A 368 -10.45 -8.61 11.17
N ILE A 369 -11.38 -8.50 10.23
CA ILE A 369 -11.76 -9.63 9.37
C ILE A 369 -10.63 -10.04 8.42
N TYR A 370 -9.72 -9.12 8.10
CA TYR A 370 -8.59 -9.41 7.22
C TYR A 370 -7.45 -10.08 7.96
N SER A 371 -7.36 -9.85 9.27
CA SER A 371 -6.29 -10.36 10.12
C SER A 371 -6.88 -10.93 11.42
N PRO A 372 -7.64 -12.04 11.32
CA PRO A 372 -8.18 -12.70 12.50
C PRO A 372 -7.02 -13.21 13.38
N LYS A 373 -7.28 -13.35 14.68
CA LYS A 373 -6.30 -13.84 15.67
C LYS A 373 -5.53 -15.09 15.22
N SER A 374 -6.19 -15.99 14.48
CA SER A 374 -5.59 -17.20 13.94
C SER A 374 -4.37 -16.95 13.06
N GLU A 375 -4.31 -15.81 12.34
CA GLU A 375 -3.14 -15.39 11.56
C GLU A 375 -1.94 -15.15 12.50
N SER A 376 -2.10 -14.30 13.50
CA SER A 376 -1.06 -13.96 14.47
C SER A 376 -0.62 -15.16 15.30
N ASP A 377 -1.56 -16.02 15.71
CA ASP A 377 -1.24 -17.27 16.43
C ASP A 377 -0.44 -18.26 15.57
N LEU A 378 -0.72 -18.30 14.26
CA LEU A 378 0.05 -19.11 13.32
C LEU A 378 1.48 -18.57 13.19
N ILE A 379 1.65 -17.25 13.05
CA ILE A 379 2.97 -16.60 12.95
C ILE A 379 3.79 -16.85 14.22
N ARG A 380 3.21 -16.58 15.40
CA ARG A 380 3.87 -16.76 16.70
C ARG A 380 4.43 -18.16 16.88
N ARG A 381 3.65 -19.19 16.54
CA ARG A 381 4.06 -20.59 16.67
C ARG A 381 5.13 -21.01 15.68
N SER A 382 5.30 -20.24 14.60
CA SER A 382 6.23 -20.51 13.51
C SER A 382 7.61 -19.84 13.68
N SER A 383 7.81 -19.07 14.76
CA SER A 383 9.13 -18.57 15.15
C SER A 383 9.54 -19.15 16.50
N ILE A 384 10.85 -19.36 16.70
CA ILE A 384 11.39 -19.74 18.02
C ILE A 384 11.28 -18.57 19.01
N ASP A 385 11.36 -17.33 18.53
CA ASP A 385 11.18 -16.10 19.29
C ASP A 385 9.98 -15.32 18.70
N GLY A 386 8.79 -15.89 18.93
CA GLY A 386 7.52 -15.40 18.42
C GLY A 386 6.75 -14.56 19.45
N ASP A 387 6.39 -13.34 19.10
CA ASP A 387 5.62 -12.41 19.94
C ASP A 387 4.30 -12.00 19.26
N VAL A 388 3.27 -11.72 20.06
CA VAL A 388 1.96 -11.26 19.59
C VAL A 388 1.42 -10.15 20.45
N LEU A 389 1.02 -9.06 19.80
CA LEU A 389 0.27 -7.98 20.41
C LEU A 389 -1.16 -7.92 19.86
N GLU A 390 -2.12 -8.12 20.74
CA GLU A 390 -3.54 -7.88 20.45
C GLU A 390 -3.90 -6.42 20.78
N LEU A 391 -4.44 -5.70 19.80
CA LEU A 391 -4.94 -4.33 19.95
C LEU A 391 -6.48 -4.32 20.04
N PRO A 392 -7.08 -3.48 20.90
CA PRO A 392 -8.53 -3.27 20.89
C PRO A 392 -9.01 -2.67 19.56
N ALA A 393 -10.26 -2.97 19.16
CA ALA A 393 -10.85 -2.39 17.95
C ALA A 393 -11.02 -0.87 18.04
N THR A 394 -11.29 -0.34 19.24
CA THR A 394 -11.54 1.09 19.48
C THR A 394 -10.71 1.63 20.66
N PRO A 395 -10.35 2.92 20.66
CA PRO A 395 -10.42 3.85 19.53
C PRO A 395 -9.35 3.53 18.47
N VAL A 396 -9.76 3.44 17.19
CA VAL A 396 -8.93 2.90 16.10
C VAL A 396 -7.60 3.64 15.95
N TYR A 397 -7.64 4.97 15.89
CA TYR A 397 -6.45 5.79 15.63
C TYR A 397 -5.39 5.66 16.73
N LYS A 398 -5.79 5.68 18.00
CA LYS A 398 -4.88 5.49 19.14
C LYS A 398 -4.20 4.13 19.07
N ASN A 399 -4.96 3.09 18.77
CA ASN A 399 -4.43 1.73 18.69
C ASN A 399 -3.55 1.53 17.45
N LEU A 400 -3.82 2.24 16.34
CA LEU A 400 -2.90 2.32 15.20
C LEU A 400 -1.56 2.91 15.57
N LEU A 401 -1.53 4.07 16.23
CA LEU A 401 -0.28 4.67 16.70
C LEU A 401 0.46 3.76 17.68
N LYS A 402 -0.27 3.11 18.59
CA LYS A 402 0.31 2.10 19.49
C LYS A 402 0.94 0.96 18.70
N GLY A 403 0.21 0.35 17.77
CA GLY A 403 0.72 -0.74 16.94
C GLY A 403 2.00 -0.38 16.21
N LEU A 404 2.04 0.78 15.54
CA LEU A 404 3.22 1.29 14.85
C LEU A 404 4.41 1.52 15.79
N ASN A 405 4.17 2.07 16.99
CA ASN A 405 5.22 2.29 17.97
C ASN A 405 5.80 0.97 18.51
N GLU A 406 4.95 0.00 18.84
CA GLU A 406 5.36 -1.29 19.41
C GLU A 406 6.17 -2.10 18.42
N VAL A 407 5.75 -2.17 17.14
CA VAL A 407 6.55 -2.87 16.11
C VAL A 407 7.91 -2.20 15.91
N THR A 408 8.00 -0.88 15.98
CA THR A 408 9.26 -0.15 15.88
C THR A 408 10.18 -0.45 17.06
N LEU A 409 9.67 -0.37 18.29
CA LEU A 409 10.46 -0.65 19.49
C LEU A 409 10.92 -2.11 19.53
N TRP A 410 10.07 -3.03 19.10
CA TRP A 410 10.43 -4.43 18.98
C TRP A 410 11.52 -4.63 17.92
N LEU A 411 11.38 -4.07 16.71
CA LEU A 411 12.41 -4.17 15.67
C LEU A 411 13.74 -3.56 16.14
N LYS A 412 13.68 -2.41 16.81
CA LYS A 412 14.85 -1.76 17.43
C LYS A 412 15.60 -2.75 18.33
N SER A 413 14.89 -3.50 19.18
CA SER A 413 15.52 -4.48 20.10
C SER A 413 16.20 -5.66 19.40
N LYS A 414 15.94 -5.87 18.10
CA LYS A 414 16.53 -6.96 17.31
C LYS A 414 17.68 -6.50 16.42
N ILE A 415 17.73 -5.21 16.07
CA ILE A 415 18.69 -4.68 15.10
C ILE A 415 19.67 -3.66 15.69
N LEU A 416 19.42 -3.12 16.88
CA LEU A 416 20.35 -2.27 17.63
C LEU A 416 20.82 -3.02 18.86
#